data_AF-A0A1V8SLP2-F1
#
_entry.id   AF-A0A1V8SLP2-F1
#
_cell.length_a   1.000
_cell.length_b   1.000
_cell.length_c   1.000
_cell.angle_alpha   90.00
_cell.angle_beta   90.00
_cell.angle_gamma   90.00
#
_symmetry.space_group_name_H-M   'P 1'
#
loop_
_entity.id
_entity.type
_entity.pdbx_description
1 polymer ?
#
loop_
_entity_poly.entity_id
_entity_poly.type
_entity_poly.pdbx_seq_one_letter_code
_entity_poly.pdbx_strand_id
1 'polypeptide(L)' 'GKVEYFIEAVTDQVVERHLLTNLAGETFSPLQIDAMSEHEVYQIAGEDEDITSQREHFEGQKQILEKGQAAFRKALGGFH' A
#
# COMPACT_ATOMS: atom_id res chain seq x y z
N GLY A 1 26.59 -16.38 -36.14
CA GLY A 1 27.13 -17.71 -35.79
C GLY A 1 26.08 -18.53 -35.06
N LYS A 2 26.24 -19.86 -34.94
CA LYS A 2 25.22 -20.74 -34.28
C LYS A 2 24.88 -20.31 -32.85
N VAL A 3 25.86 -19.76 -32.13
CA VAL A 3 25.68 -19.27 -30.75
C VAL A 3 24.86 -17.99 -30.71
N GLU A 4 25.12 -17.02 -31.60
CA GLU A 4 24.34 -15.79 -31.68
C GLU A 4 22.86 -16.07 -31.99
N TYR A 5 22.60 -16.97 -32.95
CA TYR A 5 21.24 -17.39 -33.27
C TYR A 5 20.53 -18.06 -32.08
N PHE A 6 21.25 -18.90 -31.31
CA PHE A 6 20.68 -19.52 -30.11
C PHE A 6 20.36 -18.50 -29.03
N ILE A 7 21.25 -17.52 -28.80
CA ILE A 7 21.01 -16.44 -27.83
C ILE A 7 19.78 -15.63 -28.23
N GLU A 8 19.71 -15.18 -29.49
CA GLU A 8 18.59 -14.40 -30.02
C GLU A 8 17.26 -15.16 -29.90
N ALA A 9 17.24 -16.44 -30.31
CA ALA A 9 16.05 -17.26 -30.20
C ALA A 9 15.58 -17.46 -28.74
N VAL A 10 16.50 -17.61 -27.79
CA VAL A 10 16.15 -17.74 -26.36
C VAL A 10 15.67 -16.40 -25.80
N THR A 11 16.32 -15.29 -26.17
CA THR A 11 15.91 -13.94 -25.75
C THR A 11 14.49 -13.64 -26.20
N ASP A 12 14.18 -13.83 -27.48
CA ASP A 12 12.86 -13.46 -28.02
C ASP A 12 11.77 -14.43 -27.56
N GLN A 13 12.03 -15.74 -27.66
CA GLN A 13 10.97 -16.73 -27.47
C GLN A 13 10.74 -17.09 -26.02
N VAL A 14 11.77 -16.97 -25.17
CA VAL A 14 11.67 -17.37 -23.77
C VAL A 14 11.62 -16.16 -22.86
N VAL A 15 12.61 -15.26 -22.94
CA VAL A 15 12.70 -14.12 -22.03
C VAL A 15 11.60 -13.10 -22.34
N GLU A 16 11.50 -12.65 -23.57
CA GLU A 16 10.55 -11.60 -23.94
C GLU A 16 9.11 -12.09 -23.83
N ARG A 17 8.81 -13.28 -24.37
CA ARG A 17 7.46 -13.85 -24.37
C ARG A 17 6.95 -14.29 -23.01
N HIS A 18 7.80 -14.92 -22.18
CA HIS A 18 7.33 -15.53 -20.93
C HIS A 18 7.67 -14.72 -19.68
N LEU A 19 8.68 -13.85 -19.71
CA LEU A 19 9.08 -13.04 -18.56
C LEU A 19 8.65 -11.59 -18.71
N LEU A 20 8.86 -10.96 -19.87
CA LEU A 20 8.59 -9.52 -20.04
C LEU A 20 7.15 -9.22 -20.46
N THR A 21 6.60 -9.97 -21.42
CA THR A 21 5.24 -9.71 -21.96
C THR A 21 4.18 -9.82 -20.87
N ASN A 22 4.25 -10.89 -20.06
CA ASN A 22 3.31 -11.08 -18.95
C ASN A 22 3.54 -10.05 -17.85
N LEU A 23 4.80 -9.74 -17.51
CA LEU A 23 5.09 -8.75 -16.47
C LEU A 23 4.60 -7.35 -16.88
N ALA A 24 4.77 -6.94 -18.13
CA ALA A 24 4.28 -5.65 -18.61
C ALA A 24 2.75 -5.59 -18.72
N GLY A 25 2.08 -6.70 -19.04
CA GLY A 25 0.62 -6.77 -19.17
C GLY A 25 -0.14 -7.02 -17.86
N GLU A 26 0.49 -7.70 -16.89
CA GLU A 26 -0.13 -8.12 -15.63
C GLU A 26 0.28 -7.22 -14.45
N THR A 27 1.33 -6.39 -14.60
CA THR A 27 1.74 -5.45 -13.56
C THR A 27 1.04 -4.11 -13.75
N PHE A 28 0.59 -3.53 -12.63
CA PHE A 28 0.04 -2.19 -12.61
C PHE A 28 1.12 -1.16 -12.98
N SER A 29 0.91 -0.40 -14.04
CA SER A 29 1.87 0.63 -14.47
C SER A 29 1.78 1.85 -13.55
N PRO A 30 2.91 2.40 -13.06
CA PRO A 30 2.90 3.65 -12.30
C PRO A 30 2.26 4.82 -13.06
N LEU A 31 2.31 4.82 -14.40
CA LEU A 31 1.66 5.84 -15.23
C LEU A 31 0.13 5.74 -15.19
N GLN A 32 -0.43 4.57 -14.89
CA GLN A 32 -1.87 4.42 -14.69
C GLN A 32 -2.29 5.07 -13.37
N ILE A 33 -1.47 4.96 -12.32
CA ILE A 33 -1.72 5.61 -11.02
C ILE A 33 -1.67 7.13 -11.16
N ASP A 34 -0.71 7.67 -11.91
CA ASP A 34 -0.59 9.12 -12.17
C ASP A 34 -1.84 9.70 -12.86
N ALA A 35 -2.50 8.91 -13.70
CA ALA A 35 -3.71 9.32 -14.40
C ALA A 35 -5.01 9.14 -13.58
N MET A 36 -4.95 8.53 -12.40
CA MET A 36 -6.12 8.27 -11.56
C MET A 36 -6.53 9.48 -10.73
N SER A 37 -7.82 9.63 -10.51
CA SER A 37 -8.35 10.54 -9.50
C SER A 37 -8.08 10.04 -8.09
N GLU A 38 -8.12 10.94 -7.09
CA GLU A 38 -7.95 10.56 -5.68
C GLU A 38 -8.94 9.47 -5.24
N HIS A 39 -10.17 9.49 -5.76
CA HIS A 39 -11.17 8.46 -5.45
C HIS A 39 -10.78 7.10 -6.02
N GLU A 40 -10.27 7.04 -7.26
CA GLU A 40 -9.81 5.79 -7.87
C GLU A 40 -8.57 5.24 -7.17
N VAL A 41 -7.64 6.12 -6.75
CA VAL A 41 -6.50 5.73 -5.90
C VAL A 41 -7.00 5.16 -4.57
N TYR A 42 -7.99 5.81 -3.94
CA TYR A 42 -8.59 5.32 -2.70
C TYR A 42 -9.27 3.97 -2.86
N GLN A 43 -9.88 3.67 -4.01
CA GLN A 43 -10.49 2.35 -4.23
C GLN A 43 -9.47 1.21 -4.27
N ILE A 44 -8.21 1.49 -4.64
CA ILE A 44 -7.16 0.46 -4.73
C ILE A 44 -6.31 0.40 -3.46
N ALA A 45 -6.02 1.56 -2.88
CA ALA A 45 -5.10 1.68 -1.74
C ALA A 45 -5.82 1.93 -0.40
N GLY A 46 -7.13 2.16 -0.43
CA GLY A 46 -7.95 2.38 0.75
C GLY A 46 -8.06 1.13 1.62
N GLU A 47 -8.20 1.35 2.92
CA GLU A 47 -8.53 0.29 3.86
C GLU A 47 -9.96 -0.21 3.59
N ASP A 48 -10.20 -1.50 3.79
CA ASP A 48 -11.57 -2.04 3.80
C ASP A 48 -12.41 -1.29 4.85
N GLU A 49 -13.72 -1.16 4.59
CA GLU A 49 -14.63 -0.39 5.44
C GLU A 49 -14.63 -0.90 6.90
N ASP A 50 -14.60 -2.22 7.09
CA ASP A 50 -14.52 -2.85 8.41
C ASP A 50 -13.22 -2.47 9.14
N ILE A 51 -12.09 -2.41 8.41
CA ILE A 51 -10.79 -2.02 8.98
C ILE A 51 -10.79 -0.55 9.35
N THR A 52 -11.35 0.30 8.48
CA THR A 52 -11.52 1.74 8.73
C THR A 52 -12.35 1.96 10.00
N SER A 53 -13.50 1.30 10.11
CA SER A 53 -14.40 1.39 11.27
C SER A 53 -13.72 0.92 12.55
N GLN A 54 -12.99 -0.21 12.49
CA GLN A 54 -12.27 -0.75 13.62
C GLN A 54 -11.14 0.19 14.08
N ARG A 55 -10.41 0.80 13.13
CA ARG A 55 -9.36 1.79 13.41
C ARG A 55 -9.94 3.02 14.09
N GLU A 56 -11.06 3.56 13.58
CA GLU A 56 -11.74 4.70 14.17
C GLU A 56 -12.23 4.42 15.60
N HIS A 57 -12.79 3.23 15.83
CA HIS A 57 -13.22 2.78 17.15
C HIS A 57 -12.07 2.79 18.16
N PHE A 58 -10.93 2.20 17.80
CA PHE A 58 -9.77 2.12 18.71
C PHE A 58 -9.07 3.46 18.90
N GLU A 59 -8.98 4.31 17.89
CA GLU A 59 -8.46 5.67 18.05
C GLU A 59 -9.36 6.51 18.99
N GLY A 60 -10.68 6.34 18.92
CA GLY A 60 -11.61 6.95 19.88
C GLY A 60 -11.34 6.50 21.32
N GLN A 61 -11.17 5.19 21.55
CA GLN A 61 -10.85 4.66 22.88
C GLN A 61 -9.50 5.16 23.39
N LYS A 62 -8.47 5.16 22.54
CA LYS A 62 -7.14 5.66 22.87
C LYS A 62 -7.19 7.12 23.33
N GLN A 63 -7.88 7.99 22.59
CA GLN A 63 -8.01 9.41 22.96
C GLN A 63 -8.68 9.60 24.33
N ILE A 64 -9.69 8.77 24.65
CA ILE A 64 -10.36 8.81 25.97
C ILE A 64 -9.36 8.44 27.08
N LEU A 65 -8.60 7.36 26.88
CA LEU A 65 -7.61 6.89 27.84
C LEU A 65 -6.48 7.91 28.04
N GLU A 66 -5.99 8.53 26.96
CA GLU A 66 -4.96 9.57 27.01
C GLU A 66 -5.45 10.82 27.75
N LYS A 67 -6.68 11.27 27.49
CA LYS A 67 -7.30 12.39 28.23
C LYS A 67 -7.43 12.07 29.72
N GLY A 68 -7.90 10.86 30.05
CA GLY A 68 -8.02 10.40 31.44
C GLY A 68 -6.66 10.37 32.15
N GLN A 69 -5.63 9.83 31.48
CA GLN A 69 -4.27 9.79 32.02
C GLN A 69 -3.71 11.20 32.25
N ALA A 70 -3.91 12.12 31.31
CA ALA A 70 -3.49 13.51 31.45
C ALA A 70 -4.18 14.21 32.64
N ALA A 71 -5.49 14.02 32.79
CA ALA A 71 -6.25 14.54 33.92
C ALA A 71 -5.77 13.98 35.26
N PHE A 72 -5.51 12.67 35.32
CA PHE A 72 -4.98 12.01 36.52
C PHE A 72 -3.60 12.54 36.90
N ARG A 73 -2.68 12.67 35.93
CA ARG A 73 -1.34 13.26 36.16
C ARG A 73 -1.44 14.70 36.67
N LYS A 74 -2.35 15.51 36.12
CA LYS A 74 -2.58 16.89 36.58
C LYS A 74 -3.08 16.93 38.03
N ALA A 75 -3.99 16.05 38.39
CA ALA A 75 -4.50 15.97 39.77
C ALA A 75 -3.40 15.55 40.76
N LEU A 76 -2.54 14.60 40.38
CA LEU A 76 -1.41 14.16 41.21
C LEU A 76 -0.27 15.18 41.29
N GLY A 77 0.02 15.91 40.21
CA GLY A 77 1.02 16.97 40.16
C GLY A 77 0.56 18.31 40.77
N GLY A 78 -0.73 18.42 41.14
CA GLY A 78 -1.29 19.56 41.86
C GLY A 78 -1.12 19.50 43.39
N PHE A 79 -0.37 18.52 43.91
CA PHE A 79 -0.03 18.38 45.33
C PHE A 79 1.34 18.97 45.71
N HIS A 80 1.84 19.96 44.96
CA HIS A 80 3.00 20.77 45.35
C HIS A 80 2.60 22.24 45.43
#